data_AF-A0A954LBB5-F1
#
_entry.id   AF-A0A954LBB5-F1
#
_cell.length_a   1.000
_cell.length_b   1.000
_cell.length_c   1.000
_cell.angle_alpha   90.00
_cell.angle_beta   90.00
_cell.angle_gamma   90.00
#
_symmetry.space_group_name_H-M   'P 1'
#
loop_
_entity.id
_entity.type
_entity.pdbx_description
1 polymer ?
#
loop_
_entity_poly.entity_id
_entity_poly.type
_entity_poly.pdbx_seq_one_letter_code
_entity_poly.pdbx_strand_id
1 'polypeptide(L)'
;DYGSMVALRPQAFQVRLTPELFLQEIAGARTFVMESEVEALRQQGFGTHLTASDLVVFSEDGSVIDNQLRWPDEPVRHKILDCLGDLFLCGGAFAGDVIARKSGHQLNHVMAMVISMSTSGMTERRAA
;
A
#
# COMPACT_ATOMS: atom_id res chain seq x y z
N ASP A 1 5.38 -9.23 -1.76
CA ASP A 1 5.36 -10.55 -2.41
C ASP A 1 5.11 -11.56 -1.30
N TYR A 2 3.90 -12.10 -1.20
CA TYR A 2 3.46 -12.87 -0.02
C TYR A 2 3.67 -14.38 -0.18
N GLY A 3 4.55 -14.77 -1.12
CA GLY A 3 4.92 -16.16 -1.38
C GLY A 3 3.87 -16.96 -2.14
N SER A 4 4.10 -18.26 -2.27
CA SER A 4 3.17 -19.25 -2.84
C SER A 4 2.13 -19.74 -1.84
N MET A 5 1.94 -19.02 -0.72
CA MET A 5 0.98 -19.40 0.30
C MET A 5 -0.43 -19.27 -0.25
N VAL A 6 -1.29 -20.24 0.10
CA VAL A 6 -2.72 -20.25 -0.28
C VAL A 6 -3.40 -18.95 0.17
N ALA A 7 -2.90 -18.36 1.26
CA ALA A 7 -3.51 -17.26 1.96
C ALA A 7 -3.73 -15.99 1.14
N LEU A 8 -2.77 -15.59 0.31
CA LEU A 8 -2.86 -14.40 -0.54
C LEU A 8 -2.46 -14.73 -1.96
N ARG A 9 -3.47 -15.05 -2.78
CA ARG A 9 -3.28 -15.24 -4.22
C ARG A 9 -2.83 -13.93 -4.88
N PRO A 10 -2.14 -14.01 -6.04
CA PRO A 10 -1.84 -12.81 -6.82
C PRO A 10 -3.09 -12.01 -7.14
N GLN A 11 -3.06 -10.72 -6.85
CA GLN A 11 -4.13 -9.77 -7.10
C GLN A 11 -3.61 -8.59 -7.93
N ALA A 12 -4.50 -8.01 -8.74
CA ALA A 12 -4.23 -6.80 -9.49
C ALA A 12 -5.45 -5.88 -9.40
N PHE A 13 -5.21 -4.59 -9.23
CA PHE A 13 -6.26 -3.58 -9.23
C PHE A 13 -5.76 -2.35 -9.99
N GLN A 14 -6.65 -1.75 -10.77
CA GLN A 14 -6.40 -0.54 -11.53
C GLN A 14 -7.51 0.46 -11.23
N VAL A 15 -7.12 1.69 -10.92
CA VAL A 15 -8.06 2.77 -10.64
C VAL A 15 -7.58 4.05 -11.30
N ARG A 16 -8.51 4.81 -11.86
CA ARG A 16 -8.28 6.22 -12.21
C ARG A 16 -8.48 7.04 -10.95
N LEU A 17 -7.46 7.74 -10.49
CA LEU A 17 -7.58 8.50 -9.25
C LEU A 17 -8.33 9.81 -9.48
N THR A 18 -9.45 9.93 -8.77
CA THR A 18 -10.15 11.19 -8.46
C THR A 18 -10.40 11.22 -6.96
N PRO A 19 -10.66 12.39 -6.35
CA PRO A 19 -11.01 12.45 -4.92
C PRO A 19 -12.14 11.51 -4.53
N GLU A 20 -13.17 11.38 -5.37
CA GLU A 20 -14.33 10.53 -5.14
C GLU A 20 -13.95 9.04 -5.19
N LEU A 21 -13.23 8.62 -6.23
CA LEU A 21 -12.79 7.23 -6.37
C LEU A 21 -11.75 6.85 -5.31
N PHE A 22 -10.89 7.79 -4.88
CA PHE A 22 -9.99 7.55 -3.76
C PHE A 22 -10.77 7.22 -2.49
N LEU A 23 -11.79 8.02 -2.15
CA LEU A 23 -12.62 7.79 -0.96
C LEU A 23 -13.42 6.50 -1.03
N GLN A 24 -13.95 6.15 -2.21
CA GLN A 24 -14.79 4.98 -2.41
C GLN A 24 -14.02 3.67 -2.51
N GLU A 25 -12.85 3.68 -3.16
CA GLU A 25 -12.16 2.45 -3.57
C GLU A 25 -10.85 2.20 -2.79
N ILE A 26 -10.18 3.25 -2.28
CA ILE A 26 -8.80 3.12 -1.78
C ILE A 26 -8.68 3.50 -0.29
N ALA A 27 -9.25 4.62 0.12
CA ALA A 27 -9.03 5.22 1.45
C ALA A 27 -9.40 4.28 2.61
N GLY A 28 -10.39 3.42 2.39
CA GLY A 28 -10.84 2.46 3.40
C GLY A 28 -10.06 1.14 3.44
N ALA A 29 -9.04 0.93 2.61
CA ALA A 29 -8.33 -0.34 2.58
C ALA A 29 -7.37 -0.47 3.77
N ARG A 30 -7.67 -1.41 4.69
CA ARG A 30 -6.86 -1.62 5.90
C ARG A 30 -5.55 -2.33 5.60
N THR A 31 -4.58 -2.10 6.47
CA THR A 31 -3.35 -2.89 6.47
C THR A 31 -3.63 -4.35 6.82
N PHE A 32 -2.70 -5.22 6.50
CA PHE A 32 -2.87 -6.65 6.67
C PHE A 32 -1.56 -7.36 7.00
N VAL A 33 -1.69 -8.51 7.64
CA VAL A 33 -0.57 -9.33 8.13
C VAL A 33 -0.94 -10.80 8.11
N MET A 34 0.04 -11.69 8.01
CA MET A 34 -0.19 -13.12 8.21
C MET A 34 -0.21 -13.45 9.71
N GLU A 35 -1.04 -14.40 10.12
CA GLU A 35 -1.11 -14.89 11.51
C GLU A 35 0.27 -15.29 12.04
N SER A 36 1.09 -15.94 11.21
CA SER A 36 2.47 -16.34 11.54
C SER A 36 3.42 -15.16 11.81
N GLU A 37 3.11 -13.96 11.30
CA GLU A 37 3.90 -12.75 11.53
C GLU A 37 3.44 -11.98 12.78
N VAL A 38 2.20 -12.19 13.25
CA VAL A 38 1.62 -11.44 14.37
C VAL A 38 2.42 -11.63 15.66
N GLU A 39 2.81 -12.86 15.99
CA GLU A 39 3.53 -13.14 17.22
C GLU A 39 4.93 -12.49 17.22
N ALA A 40 5.63 -12.56 16.09
CA ALA A 40 6.93 -11.91 15.93
C ALA A 40 6.83 -10.38 16.06
N LEU A 41 5.80 -9.77 15.47
CA LEU A 41 5.54 -8.33 15.59
C LEU A 41 5.21 -7.92 17.02
N ARG A 42 4.40 -8.71 17.73
CA ARG A 42 4.06 -8.48 19.15
C ARG A 42 5.28 -8.56 20.05
N GLN A 43 6.17 -9.53 19.81
CA GLN A 43 7.43 -9.65 20.57
C GLN A 43 8.37 -8.45 20.34
N GLN A 44 8.27 -7.80 19.18
CA GLN A 44 8.98 -6.55 18.89
C GLN A 44 8.26 -5.30 19.43
N GLY A 45 7.11 -5.46 20.09
CA GLY A 45 6.32 -4.37 20.65
C GLY A 45 5.38 -3.68 19.65
N PHE A 46 5.27 -4.19 18.42
CA PHE A 46 4.34 -3.66 17.42
C PHE A 46 2.94 -4.22 17.63
N GLY A 47 1.93 -3.40 17.32
CA GLY A 47 0.53 -3.84 17.27
C GLY A 47 -0.08 -4.27 18.60
N THR A 48 0.53 -3.91 19.74
CA THR A 48 0.08 -4.31 21.10
C THR A 48 -1.30 -3.77 21.48
N HIS A 49 -1.77 -2.72 20.82
CA HIS A 49 -3.09 -2.11 21.00
C HIS A 49 -4.06 -2.37 19.84
N LEU A 50 -3.60 -3.09 18.80
CA LEU A 50 -4.40 -3.31 17.61
C LEU A 50 -5.38 -4.46 17.84
N THR A 51 -6.59 -4.26 17.35
CA THR A 51 -7.65 -5.27 17.33
C THR A 51 -7.88 -5.78 15.92
N ALA A 52 -8.65 -6.86 15.78
CA ALA A 52 -9.08 -7.35 14.48
C ALA A 52 -9.86 -6.30 13.67
N SER A 53 -10.35 -5.21 14.27
CA SER A 53 -11.03 -4.14 13.52
C SER A 53 -10.06 -3.17 12.81
N ASP A 54 -8.82 -3.06 13.30
CA ASP A 54 -7.81 -2.09 12.83
C ASP A 54 -6.99 -2.62 11.65
N LEU A 55 -6.79 -3.94 11.58
CA LEU A 55 -6.04 -4.62 10.53
C LEU A 55 -6.66 -5.96 10.17
N VAL A 56 -6.34 -6.45 8.97
CA VAL A 56 -6.78 -7.76 8.50
C VAL A 56 -5.69 -8.78 8.79
N VAL A 57 -6.03 -9.82 9.57
CA VAL A 57 -5.12 -10.96 9.79
C VAL A 57 -5.56 -12.12 8.92
N PHE A 58 -4.65 -12.63 8.10
CA PHE A 58 -4.87 -13.82 7.29
C PHE A 58 -4.27 -15.05 7.97
N SER A 59 -5.07 -16.11 8.15
CA SER A 59 -4.55 -17.43 8.50
C SER A 59 -3.83 -18.08 7.31
N GLU A 60 -3.08 -19.14 7.56
CA GLU A 60 -2.31 -19.84 6.52
C GLU A 60 -3.17 -20.40 5.37
N ASP A 61 -4.45 -20.70 5.64
CA ASP A 61 -5.43 -21.18 4.67
C ASP A 61 -6.12 -20.07 3.85
N GLY A 62 -5.87 -18.80 4.18
CA GLY A 62 -6.46 -17.62 3.53
C GLY A 62 -7.77 -17.14 4.09
N SER A 63 -8.27 -17.75 5.16
CA SER A 63 -9.35 -17.17 5.92
C SER A 63 -8.91 -15.90 6.66
N VAL A 64 -9.87 -15.00 6.92
CA VAL A 64 -9.65 -13.79 7.71
C VAL A 64 -10.09 -14.08 9.14
N ILE A 65 -9.22 -13.76 10.11
CA ILE A 65 -9.47 -14.00 11.54
C ILE A 65 -10.28 -12.85 12.13
N ASP A 66 -11.39 -13.19 12.80
CA ASP A 66 -12.24 -12.28 13.61
C ASP A 66 -12.65 -10.98 12.91
N ASN A 67 -12.71 -10.99 11.57
CA ASN A 67 -12.97 -9.82 10.74
C ASN A 67 -13.41 -10.28 9.34
N GLN A 68 -13.84 -9.33 8.50
CA GLN A 68 -14.18 -9.58 7.10
C GLN A 68 -13.52 -8.52 6.23
N LEU A 69 -13.20 -8.87 4.99
CA LEU A 69 -12.69 -7.90 4.04
C LEU A 69 -13.79 -6.92 3.63
N ARG A 70 -13.43 -5.65 3.51
CA ARG A 70 -14.30 -4.60 2.94
C ARG A 70 -14.46 -4.77 1.43
N TRP A 71 -13.41 -5.30 0.79
CA TRP A 71 -13.42 -5.71 -0.60
C TRP A 71 -12.69 -7.05 -0.76
N PRO A 72 -13.09 -7.93 -1.68
CA PRO A 72 -12.36 -9.18 -1.95
C PRO A 72 -10.86 -8.96 -2.30
N ASP A 73 -10.53 -7.77 -2.79
CA ASP A 73 -9.21 -7.30 -3.20
C ASP A 73 -8.67 -6.17 -2.27
N GLU A 74 -9.15 -6.09 -1.02
CA GLU A 74 -8.66 -5.14 0.00
C GLU A 74 -7.11 -5.12 0.14
N PRO A 75 -6.38 -6.25 0.09
CA PRO A 75 -4.92 -6.24 0.18
C PRO A 75 -4.22 -5.45 -0.94
N VAL A 76 -4.62 -5.62 -2.21
CA VAL A 76 -4.02 -4.87 -3.32
C VAL A 76 -4.43 -3.40 -3.31
N ARG A 77 -5.65 -3.08 -2.85
CA ARG A 77 -6.09 -1.70 -2.64
C ARG A 77 -5.27 -1.00 -1.56
N HIS A 78 -4.94 -1.68 -0.47
CA HIS A 78 -4.06 -1.15 0.56
C HIS A 78 -2.65 -0.91 0.02
N LYS A 79 -2.13 -1.79 -0.86
CA LYS A 79 -0.83 -1.55 -1.51
C LYS A 79 -0.84 -0.35 -2.45
N ILE A 80 -1.97 -0.03 -3.06
CA ILE A 80 -2.15 1.22 -3.80
C ILE A 80 -2.17 2.42 -2.83
N LEU A 81 -2.87 2.31 -1.70
CA LEU A 81 -2.85 3.33 -0.66
C LEU A 81 -1.44 3.62 -0.14
N ASP A 82 -0.64 2.58 0.16
CA ASP A 82 0.78 2.69 0.51
C ASP A 82 1.57 3.43 -0.57
N CYS A 83 1.41 3.00 -1.83
CA CYS A 83 2.11 3.60 -2.97
C CYS A 83 1.78 5.09 -3.14
N LEU A 84 0.52 5.48 -2.96
CA LEU A 84 0.11 6.88 -3.02
C LEU A 84 0.71 7.71 -1.88
N GLY A 85 0.70 7.18 -0.66
CA GLY A 85 1.33 7.84 0.48
C GLY A 85 2.83 8.04 0.28
N ASP A 86 3.54 7.00 -0.16
CA ASP A 86 4.98 7.05 -0.41
C ASP A 86 5.34 8.01 -1.56
N LEU A 87 4.58 8.01 -2.66
CA LEU A 87 4.81 8.92 -3.78
C LEU A 87 4.55 10.38 -3.39
N PHE A 88 3.65 10.64 -2.43
CA PHE A 88 3.40 11.98 -1.93
C PHE A 88 4.65 12.63 -1.30
N LEU A 89 5.61 11.81 -0.86
CA LEU A 89 6.91 12.28 -0.35
C LEU A 89 7.77 12.98 -1.42
N CYS A 90 7.41 12.91 -2.70
CA CYS A 90 8.15 13.64 -3.75
C CYS A 90 7.97 15.17 -3.68
N GLY A 91 7.02 15.66 -2.88
CA GLY A 91 6.86 17.09 -2.56
C GLY A 91 6.09 17.91 -3.61
N GLY A 92 5.43 17.26 -4.57
CA GLY A 92 4.67 17.93 -5.62
C GLY A 92 3.46 17.13 -6.09
N ALA A 93 2.60 17.78 -6.87
CA ALA A 93 1.50 17.10 -7.53
C ALA A 93 2.04 16.18 -8.63
N PHE A 94 1.63 14.92 -8.60
CA PHE A 94 1.98 13.94 -9.61
C PHE A 94 0.87 13.85 -10.66
N ALA A 95 1.25 13.88 -11.94
CA ALA A 95 0.36 13.67 -13.07
C ALA A 95 0.98 12.63 -14.01
N GLY A 96 0.37 11.45 -14.08
CA GLY A 96 0.82 10.34 -14.91
C GLY A 96 0.22 9.01 -14.47
N ASP A 97 0.65 7.94 -15.15
CA ASP A 97 0.28 6.57 -14.80
C ASP A 97 1.40 5.92 -13.97
N VAL A 98 1.02 5.22 -12.90
CA VAL A 98 1.93 4.45 -12.05
C VAL A 98 1.62 2.97 -12.23
N ILE A 99 2.64 2.18 -12.58
CA ILE A 99 2.54 0.73 -12.65
C ILE A 99 3.48 0.13 -11.62
N ALA A 100 2.91 -0.44 -10.57
CA ALA A 100 3.65 -1.11 -9.50
C ALA A 100 3.41 -2.63 -9.55
N ARG A 101 4.48 -3.43 -9.63
CA ARG A 101 4.41 -4.90 -9.60
C ARG A 101 5.21 -5.40 -8.41
N LYS A 102 4.53 -6.02 -7.44
CA LYS A 102 5.13 -6.50 -6.18
C LYS A 102 6.00 -5.42 -5.47
N SER A 103 5.64 -4.15 -5.65
CA SER A 103 6.34 -3.03 -5.01
C SER A 103 6.03 -2.98 -3.51
N GLY A 104 6.87 -2.27 -2.77
CA GLY A 104 6.69 -1.91 -1.38
C GLY A 104 7.37 -0.58 -1.07
N HIS A 105 7.33 -0.15 0.19
CA HIS A 105 7.79 1.19 0.60
C HIS A 105 9.18 1.56 0.11
N GLN A 106 10.15 0.63 0.15
CA GLN A 106 11.50 0.91 -0.32
C GLN A 106 11.54 1.30 -1.81
N LEU A 107 10.86 0.54 -2.68
CA LEU A 107 10.85 0.82 -4.11
C LEU A 107 10.00 2.06 -4.44
N ASN A 108 8.87 2.23 -3.75
CA ASN A 108 8.05 3.43 -3.88
C ASN A 108 8.82 4.69 -3.49
N HIS A 109 9.59 4.64 -2.39
CA HIS A 109 10.43 5.74 -1.94
C HIS A 109 11.54 6.06 -2.94
N VAL A 110 12.22 5.04 -3.48
CA VAL A 110 13.22 5.24 -4.56
C VAL A 110 12.59 5.95 -5.76
N MET A 111 11.38 5.54 -6.17
CA MET A 111 10.64 6.22 -7.23
C MET A 111 10.33 7.68 -6.87
N ALA A 112 9.84 7.95 -5.65
CA ALA A 112 9.56 9.31 -5.18
C ALA A 112 10.80 10.22 -5.20
N MET A 113 11.97 9.69 -4.78
CA MET A 113 13.24 10.42 -4.83
C MET A 113 13.65 10.76 -6.27
N VAL A 114 13.55 9.79 -7.19
CA VAL A 114 13.87 10.01 -8.61
C VAL A 114 12.96 11.07 -9.23
N ILE A 115 11.66 11.05 -8.91
CA ILE A 115 10.69 12.06 -9.37
C ILE A 115 11.09 13.45 -8.84
N SER A 116 11.36 13.56 -7.53
CA SER A 116 11.72 14.82 -6.87
C SER A 116 13.02 15.45 -7.41
N MET A 117 14.02 14.62 -7.72
CA MET A 117 15.26 15.08 -8.36
C MET A 117 15.02 15.58 -9.79
N SER A 118 14.15 14.90 -10.54
CA SER A 118 13.86 15.25 -11.94
C SER A 118 13.08 16.56 -12.07
N THR A 119 12.22 16.89 -11.10
CA THR A 119 11.46 18.16 -11.09
C THR A 119 12.33 19.35 -10.68
N SER A 120 13.28 19.16 -9.75
CA SER A 120 14.21 20.21 -9.31
C SER A 120 15.06 20.78 -10.45
N GLY A 121 15.55 19.93 -11.36
CA GLY A 121 16.30 20.35 -12.55
C GLY A 121 15.45 21.04 -13.63
N MET A 122 14.13 20.96 -13.56
CA MET A 122 13.21 21.56 -14.54
C MET A 122 12.78 22.98 -14.14
N THR A 123 12.75 23.28 -12.84
CA THR A 123 12.50 24.63 -12.32
C THR A 123 13.66 25.57 -12.65
N GLU A 124 14.92 25.10 -12.54
CA GLU A 124 16.10 25.90 -12.92
C GLU A 124 16.16 26.21 -14.42
N ARG A 125 15.75 25.27 -15.28
CA ARG A 125 15.73 25.46 -16.75
C ARG A 125 14.61 26.36 -17.27
N ARG A 126 13.56 26.60 -16.48
CA ARG A 126 12.47 27.53 -16.83
C ARG A 126 12.73 28.96 -16.35
N ALA A 127 13.71 29.15 -15.47
CA ALA A 127 14.11 30.46 -14.95
C ALA A 127 15.29 31.09 -15.73
N ALA A 128 15.80 30.42 -16.77
CA ALA A 128 16.82 30.89 -17.70
C ALA A 128 16.21 31.09 -19.10
#